data_AF-A0A3Q1I0T8-F1
#
_entry.id   AF-A0A3Q1I0T8-F1
#
_cell.length_a   1.000
_cell.length_b   1.000
_cell.length_c   1.000
_cell.angle_alpha   90.00
_cell.angle_beta   90.00
_cell.angle_gamma   90.00
#
_symmetry.space_group_name_H-M   'P 1'
#
loop_
_entity.id
_entity.type
_entity.pdbx_description
1 polymer ?
#
loop_
_entity_poly.entity_id
_entity_poly.type
_entity_poly.pdbx_seq_one_letter_code
_entity_poly.pdbx_strand_id
1 'polypeptide(L)' 'NQFRWILREFWGDIAKDFFWKTKHTGQFLDYNFDVTKGEIFVKFMEGASTNICYNLLDHNVHEKKLGDKVAFFW' A
#
# COMPACT_ATOMS: atom_id res chain seq x y z
N ASN A 1 6.60 -20.95 -5.23
CA ASN A 1 6.29 -20.47 -6.59
C ASN A 1 6.93 -19.09 -6.76
N GLN A 2 7.77 -18.93 -7.78
CA GLN A 2 8.47 -17.69 -8.17
C GLN A 2 7.55 -16.45 -8.28
N PHE A 3 6.31 -16.62 -8.74
CA PHE A 3 5.35 -15.52 -8.88
C PHE A 3 4.98 -14.86 -7.54
N ARG A 4 4.78 -15.66 -6.48
CA ARG A 4 4.50 -15.13 -5.13
C ARG A 4 5.68 -14.33 -4.57
N TRP A 5 6.90 -14.70 -4.92
CA TRP A 5 8.11 -13.99 -4.50
C TRP A 5 8.21 -12.62 -5.18
N ILE A 6 8.04 -12.57 -6.51
CA ILE A 6 8.03 -11.31 -7.27
C ILE A 6 6.98 -10.35 -6.69
N LEU A 7 5.78 -10.87 -6.41
CA LEU A 7 4.68 -10.04 -5.92
C LEU A 7 4.99 -9.44 -4.55
N ARG A 8 5.61 -10.21 -3.65
CA ARG A 8 5.98 -9.72 -2.31
C ARG A 8 7.14 -8.75 -2.35
N GLU A 9 8.20 -9.05 -3.10
CA GLU A 9 9.40 -8.19 -3.12
C GLU A 9 9.13 -6.90 -3.89
N PHE A 10 8.60 -6.99 -5.12
CA PHE A 10 8.36 -5.81 -5.95
C PHE A 10 7.36 -4.83 -5.31
N TRP A 11 6.17 -5.33 -4.92
CA TRP A 11 5.18 -4.45 -4.31
C TRP A 11 5.52 -4.11 -2.85
N GLY A 12 6.24 -5.00 -2.15
CA GLY A 12 6.76 -4.72 -0.82
C GLY A 12 7.76 -3.58 -0.82
N ASP A 13 8.59 -3.47 -1.86
CA ASP A 13 9.53 -2.36 -2.02
C ASP A 13 8.79 -1.04 -2.26
N ILE A 14 7.80 -1.00 -3.15
CA ILE A 14 6.97 0.19 -3.38
C ILE A 14 6.23 0.61 -2.11
N ALA A 15 5.71 -0.36 -1.35
CA ALA A 15 4.97 -0.07 -0.12
C ALA A 15 5.82 0.61 0.96
N LYS A 16 7.16 0.51 0.90
CA LYS A 16 8.08 1.16 1.86
C LYS A 16 8.10 2.69 1.72
N ASP A 17 7.73 3.22 0.56
CA ASP A 17 7.71 4.67 0.30
C ASP A 17 6.50 5.38 0.92
N PHE A 18 5.56 4.60 1.46
CA PHE A 18 4.35 5.10 2.11
C PHE A 18 4.42 4.91 3.62
N PHE A 19 3.81 5.84 4.33
CA PHE A 19 3.47 5.68 5.73
C PHE A 19 2.34 4.68 5.91
N TRP A 20 2.53 3.76 6.85
CA TRP A 20 1.53 2.78 7.28
C TRP A 20 1.39 2.86 8.79
N LYS A 21 0.18 3.15 9.28
CA LYS A 21 -0.12 3.14 10.72
C LYS A 21 -0.08 1.71 11.26
N THR A 22 -0.63 0.77 10.50
CA THR A 22 -0.50 -0.66 10.76
C THR A 22 0.01 -1.34 9.50
N LYS A 23 1.12 -2.07 9.61
CA LYS A 23 1.67 -2.84 8.49
C LYS A 23 0.90 -4.15 8.33
N HIS A 24 0.77 -4.63 7.09
CA HIS A 24 0.26 -5.98 6.85
C HIS A 24 1.20 -7.02 7.47
N THR A 25 0.63 -8.13 7.94
CA THR A 25 1.37 -9.25 8.54
C THR A 25 1.17 -10.57 7.79
N GLY A 26 0.18 -10.64 6.90
CA GLY A 26 -0.18 -11.83 6.13
C GLY A 26 0.29 -11.82 4.68
N GLN A 27 -0.49 -12.45 3.79
CA GLN A 27 -0.23 -12.43 2.36
C GLN A 27 -0.32 -10.99 1.82
N PHE A 28 0.59 -10.64 0.91
CA PHE A 28 0.57 -9.32 0.29
C PHE A 28 -0.65 -9.16 -0.63
N LEU A 29 -1.01 -10.23 -1.34
CA LEU A 29 -2.17 -10.30 -2.21
C LEU A 29 -2.84 -11.67 -2.02
N ASP A 30 -4.15 -11.63 -1.75
CA ASP A 30 -5.03 -12.79 -1.81
C ASP A 30 -6.18 -12.50 -2.78
N TYR A 31 -6.61 -13.50 -3.54
CA TYR A 31 -7.64 -13.31 -4.56
C TYR A 31 -8.36 -14.62 -4.91
N ASN A 32 -9.62 -14.48 -5.32
CA ASN A 32 -10.36 -15.53 -6.00
C ASN A 32 -11.06 -14.92 -7.23
N PHE A 33 -10.75 -15.46 -8.42
CA PHE A 33 -11.44 -15.14 -9.67
C PHE A 33 -12.28 -16.32 -10.20
N ASP A 34 -12.29 -17.44 -9.47
CA ASP A 34 -13.01 -18.64 -9.84
C ASP A 34 -14.38 -18.66 -9.14
N VAL A 35 -15.44 -18.44 -9.92
CA VAL A 35 -16.83 -18.39 -9.43
C VAL A 35 -17.28 -19.72 -8.81
N THR A 36 -16.59 -20.82 -9.10
CA THR A 36 -16.91 -22.14 -8.51
C THR A 36 -16.32 -22.31 -7.10
N LYS A 37 -15.36 -21.46 -6.70
CA LYS A 37 -14.65 -21.54 -5.42
C LYS A 37 -15.17 -20.60 -4.35
N GLY A 38 -16.33 -19.98 -4.59
CA GLY A 38 -16.97 -19.02 -3.69
C GLY A 38 -16.93 -17.60 -4.23
N GLU A 39 -16.98 -16.62 -3.32
CA GLU A 39 -17.05 -15.20 -3.68
C GLU A 39 -15.82 -14.75 -4.47
N ILE A 40 -16.04 -13.87 -5.43
CA ILE A 40 -14.98 -13.23 -6.21
C ILE A 40 -14.42 -12.08 -5.38
N PHE A 41 -13.10 -12.08 -5.15
CA PHE A 41 -12.45 -11.03 -4.38
C PHE A 41 -11.00 -10.81 -4.83
N VAL A 42 -10.50 -9.62 -4.49
CA VAL A 42 -9.09 -9.25 -4.56
C VAL A 42 -8.77 -8.42 -3.34
N LYS A 43 -7.78 -8.82 -2.56
CA LYS A 43 -7.38 -8.15 -1.33
C LYS A 43 -5.88 -7.94 -1.30
N PHE A 44 -5.48 -6.68 -1.34
CA PHE A 44 -4.10 -6.27 -1.15
C PHE A 44 -3.88 -5.85 0.31
N MET A 45 -2.78 -6.33 0.89
CA MET A 45 -2.28 -5.92 2.20
C MET A 45 -3.35 -5.96 3.30
N GLU A 46 -4.19 -7.00 3.32
CA GLU A 46 -5.28 -7.11 4.30
C GLU A 46 -4.76 -6.98 5.74
N GLY A 47 -5.48 -6.21 6.56
CA GLY A 47 -5.09 -5.85 7.92
C GLY A 47 -4.15 -4.65 8.03
N ALA A 48 -3.59 -4.14 6.92
CA ALA A 48 -2.87 -2.87 6.94
C ALA A 48 -3.82 -1.68 7.09
N SER A 49 -3.35 -0.62 7.73
CA SER A 49 -4.09 0.63 7.85
C SER A 49 -3.21 1.83 7.49
N THR A 50 -3.76 2.73 6.70
CA THR A 50 -3.13 3.99 6.33
C THR A 50 -4.18 5.06 6.05
N ASN A 51 -3.74 6.32 5.98
CA ASN A 51 -4.56 7.44 5.58
C ASN A 51 -3.95 8.08 4.32
N ILE A 52 -4.78 8.28 3.31
CA ILE A 52 -4.35 8.82 2.01
C ILE A 52 -3.86 10.26 2.15
N CYS A 53 -4.61 11.11 2.86
CA CYS A 53 -4.23 12.51 3.09
C CYS A 53 -2.90 12.61 3.83
N TYR A 54 -2.68 11.74 4.83
CA TYR A 54 -1.41 11.70 5.56
C TYR A 54 -0.24 11.42 4.61
N ASN A 55 -0.35 10.40 3.74
CA ASN A 55 0.70 10.08 2.78
C ASN A 55 0.93 11.18 1.74
N LEU A 56 -0.15 11.87 1.34
CA LEU A 56 -0.10 12.89 0.31
C LEU A 56 0.44 14.23 0.84
N LEU A 57 0.12 14.62 2.07
CA LEU A 57 0.42 15.94 2.63
C LEU A 57 1.28 15.85 3.89
N ASP A 58 0.73 15.35 4.99
CA ASP A 58 1.36 15.37 6.31
C ASP A 58 2.75 14.74 6.29
N HIS A 59 2.88 13.60 5.61
CA HIS A 59 4.13 12.86 5.47
C HIS A 59 5.22 13.67 4.74
N ASN A 60 4.83 14.46 3.73
CA ASN A 60 5.76 15.32 3.01
C ASN A 60 6.19 16.52 3.86
N VAL A 61 5.27 17.08 4.65
CA VAL A 61 5.54 18.24 5.52
C VAL A 61 6.41 17.82 6.71
N HIS A 62 6.00 16.79 7.45
CA HIS A 62 6.59 16.46 8.75
C HIS A 62 7.85 15.60 8.65
N GLU A 63 7.87 14.59 7.78
CA GLU A 63 8.98 13.63 7.69
C GLU A 63 9.96 14.03 6.60
N LYS A 64 9.46 14.44 5.43
CA LYS A 64 10.32 14.86 4.31
C LYS A 64 10.74 16.33 4.37
N LYS A 65 10.20 17.12 5.30
CA LYS A 65 10.53 18.54 5.52
C LYS A 65 10.30 19.41 4.29
N LEU A 66 9.23 19.14 3.55
CA LEU A 66 8.87 19.86 2.31
C LEU A 66 7.74 20.88 2.52
N GLY A 67 7.56 21.39 3.75
CA GLY A 67 6.45 22.29 4.10
C GLY A 67 6.40 23.58 3.28
N ASP A 68 7.56 24.13 2.90
CA ASP A 68 7.65 25.36 2.11
C ASP A 68 7.61 25.12 0.60
N LYS A 69 7.50 23.85 0.17
CA LYS A 69 7.43 23.50 -1.25
C LYS A 69 5.99 23.59 -1.74
N VAL A 70 5.76 24.39 -2.77
CA VAL A 70 4.45 24.48 -3.43
C VAL A 70 4.03 23.09 -3.94
N ALA A 71 2.92 22.58 -3.41
CA ALA A 71 2.39 21.26 -3.76
C ALA A 71 1.51 21.29 -5.01
N PHE A 72 0.85 22.41 -5.29
CA PHE A 72 -0.08 22.57 -6.41
C PHE A 72 -0.14 24.02 -6.85
N PHE A 73 -0.17 24.24 -8.16
CA PHE A 73 -0.48 25.54 -8.78
C PHE A 73 -1.92 25.47 -9.31
N TRP A 74 -2.72 26.47 -8.97
CA TRP A 74 -4.10 26.61 -9.44
C TRP A 74 -4.15 27.32 -10.80
#